data_AF-A0A355GC03-F1
#
_entry.id   AF-A0A355GC03-F1
#
_cell.length_a   1.000
_cell.length_b   1.000
_cell.length_c   1.000
_cell.angle_alpha   90.00
_cell.angle_beta   90.00
_cell.angle_gamma   90.00
#
_symmetry.space_group_name_H-M   'P 1'
#
loop_
_entity.id
_entity.type
_entity.pdbx_description
1 polymer ?
#
loop_
_entity_poly.entity_id
_entity_poly.type
_entity_poly.pdbx_seq_one_letter_code
_entity_poly.pdbx_strand_id
1 'polypeptide(L)'
;MSRLLKKHARLVKLVFDVMDETATPAQEQELADLIRKDPEAQTVYLQLIDIHSNLVLSASPIPVTPSNALSQTRVIRKQRKTSSSKAVHKKMLLLVTSCLLVTCSSLSYIGYRVYSNSFET
;
A
#
# COMPACT_ATOMS: atom_id res chain seq x y z
N MET A 1 -4.06 -19.98 -8.61
CA MET A 1 -4.42 -18.94 -7.61
C MET A 1 -4.70 -19.62 -6.27
N SER A 2 -3.95 -19.25 -5.23
CA SER A 2 -4.06 -19.83 -3.89
C SER A 2 -5.44 -19.56 -3.27
N ARG A 3 -5.95 -20.50 -2.46
CA ARG A 3 -7.27 -20.39 -1.81
C ARG A 3 -7.41 -19.13 -0.94
N LEU A 4 -6.30 -18.69 -0.33
CA LEU A 4 -6.20 -17.47 0.47
C LEU A 4 -6.54 -16.21 -0.35
N LEU A 5 -5.98 -16.07 -1.55
CA LEU A 5 -6.27 -14.93 -2.42
C LEU A 5 -7.75 -14.87 -2.83
N LYS A 6 -8.38 -16.03 -3.05
CA LYS A 6 -9.82 -16.10 -3.34
C LYS A 6 -10.66 -15.69 -2.13
N LYS A 7 -10.28 -16.08 -0.92
CA LYS A 7 -10.98 -15.69 0.33
C LYS A 7 -10.92 -14.18 0.52
N HIS A 8 -9.72 -13.57 0.41
CA HIS A 8 -9.57 -12.12 0.54
C HIS A 8 -10.30 -11.35 -0.58
N ALA A 9 -10.23 -11.82 -1.83
CA ALA A 9 -10.97 -11.19 -2.93
C ALA A 9 -12.49 -11.19 -2.69
N ARG A 10 -13.04 -12.26 -2.11
CA ARG A 10 -14.45 -12.35 -1.77
C ARG A 10 -14.83 -11.39 -0.65
N LEU A 11 -14.01 -11.29 0.40
CA LEU A 11 -14.23 -10.34 1.49
C LEU A 11 -14.25 -8.90 0.97
N VAL A 12 -13.23 -8.51 0.19
CA VAL A 12 -13.13 -7.17 -0.39
C VAL A 12 -14.36 -6.83 -1.22
N LYS A 13 -14.84 -7.78 -2.05
CA LYS A 13 -16.05 -7.57 -2.84
C LYS A 13 -17.27 -7.33 -1.96
N LEU A 14 -17.48 -8.17 -0.94
CA LEU A 14 -18.59 -8.01 0.01
C LEU A 14 -18.55 -6.65 0.71
N VAL A 15 -17.37 -6.18 1.10
CA VAL A 15 -17.20 -4.86 1.73
C VAL A 15 -17.66 -3.75 0.77
N PHE A 16 -17.23 -3.77 -0.48
CA PHE A 16 -17.66 -2.77 -1.47
C PHE A 16 -19.16 -2.83 -1.76
N ASP A 17 -19.72 -4.03 -1.96
CA ASP A 17 -21.15 -4.18 -2.22
C ASP A 17 -22.00 -3.58 -1.09
N VAL A 18 -21.56 -3.74 0.17
CA VAL A 18 -22.21 -3.15 1.36
C VAL A 18 -22.03 -1.63 1.41
N MET A 19 -20.83 -1.12 1.11
CA MET A 19 -20.54 0.32 1.14
C MET A 19 -21.27 1.09 0.03
N ASP A 20 -21.47 0.47 -1.13
CA ASP A 20 -22.21 1.05 -2.25
C ASP A 20 -23.74 0.88 -2.08
N GLU A 21 -24.21 0.38 -0.94
CA GLU A 21 -25.64 0.09 -0.65
C GLU A 21 -26.30 -0.89 -1.65
N THR A 22 -25.51 -1.72 -2.33
CA THR A 22 -25.98 -2.70 -3.33
C THR A 22 -26.07 -4.12 -2.78
N ALA A 23 -25.62 -4.34 -1.55
CA ALA A 23 -25.65 -5.63 -0.90
C ALA A 23 -27.07 -6.07 -0.54
N THR A 24 -27.30 -7.38 -0.63
CA THR A 24 -28.50 -8.01 -0.07
C THR A 24 -28.37 -8.20 1.45
N PRO A 25 -29.47 -8.29 2.20
CA PRO A 25 -29.41 -8.50 3.65
C PRO A 25 -28.63 -9.76 4.06
N ALA A 26 -28.67 -10.80 3.23
CA ALA A 26 -27.90 -12.03 3.44
C ALA A 26 -26.38 -11.80 3.33
N GLN A 27 -25.95 -10.90 2.44
CA GLN A 27 -24.55 -10.53 2.26
C GLN A 27 -24.04 -9.64 3.41
N GLU A 28 -24.88 -8.73 3.92
CA GLU A 28 -24.59 -7.95 5.12
C GLU A 28 -24.38 -8.85 6.33
N GLN A 29 -25.27 -9.83 6.52
CA GLN A 29 -25.15 -10.83 7.58
C GLN A 29 -23.87 -11.67 7.42
N GLU A 30 -23.54 -12.10 6.19
CA GLU A 30 -22.30 -12.82 5.91
C GLU A 30 -21.06 -11.98 6.24
N LEU A 31 -21.06 -10.69 5.90
CA LEU A 31 -19.96 -9.79 6.22
C LEU A 31 -19.81 -9.59 7.74
N ALA A 32 -20.92 -9.36 8.46
CA ALA A 32 -20.92 -9.21 9.90
C ALA A 32 -20.37 -10.47 10.60
N ASP A 33 -20.76 -11.65 10.13
CA ASP A 33 -20.24 -12.92 10.62
C ASP A 33 -18.75 -13.10 10.35
N LEU A 34 -18.27 -12.69 9.17
CA LEU A 34 -16.85 -12.75 8.81
C LEU A 34 -16.01 -11.82 9.67
N ILE A 35 -16.46 -10.58 9.88
CA ILE A 35 -15.79 -9.59 10.73
C ILE A 35 -15.72 -10.08 12.18
N ARG A 36 -16.80 -10.71 12.69
CA ARG A 36 -16.84 -11.22 14.06
C ARG A 36 -15.92 -12.42 14.29
N LYS A 37 -15.73 -13.27 13.28
CA LYS A 37 -14.95 -14.51 13.38
C LYS A 37 -13.47 -14.32 13.09
N ASP A 38 -13.11 -13.32 12.29
CA ASP A 38 -11.76 -13.17 11.74
C ASP A 38 -11.23 -11.74 12.00
N PRO A 39 -10.27 -11.55 12.93
CA PRO A 39 -9.74 -10.23 13.26
C PRO A 39 -8.99 -9.59 12.08
N GLU A 40 -8.45 -10.40 11.16
CA GLU A 40 -7.84 -9.89 9.92
C GLU A 40 -8.91 -9.34 8.96
N ALA A 41 -10.11 -9.92 8.94
CA ALA A 41 -11.20 -9.38 8.14
C ALA A 41 -11.68 -8.01 8.68
N GLN A 42 -11.68 -7.85 10.00
CA GLN A 42 -12.02 -6.57 10.65
C GLN A 42 -11.04 -5.45 10.28
N THR A 43 -9.72 -5.73 10.29
CA THR A 43 -8.72 -4.72 9.94
C THR A 43 -8.82 -4.32 8.47
N VAL A 44 -9.04 -5.29 7.57
CA VAL A 44 -9.26 -5.03 6.14
C VAL A 44 -10.52 -4.19 5.91
N TYR A 45 -11.62 -4.49 6.62
CA TYR A 45 -12.85 -3.72 6.54
C TYR A 45 -12.65 -2.25 6.94
N LEU A 46 -11.99 -1.99 8.07
CA LEU A 46 -11.71 -0.63 8.53
C LEU A 46 -10.82 0.13 7.55
N GLN A 47 -9.76 -0.50 7.03
CA GLN A 47 -8.89 0.12 6.03
C GLN A 47 -9.64 0.46 4.73
N LEU A 48 -10.53 -0.41 4.28
CA LEU A 48 -11.34 -0.16 3.08
C LEU A 48 -12.33 0.99 3.29
N ILE A 49 -12.93 1.10 4.48
CA ILE A 49 -13.77 2.25 4.84
C ILE A 49 -12.98 3.55 4.79
N ASP A 50 -11.80 3.59 5.40
CA ASP A 50 -10.95 4.79 5.38
C ASP A 50 -10.55 5.17 3.95
N ILE A 51 -10.25 4.19 3.10
CA ILE A 51 -9.93 4.45 1.69
C ILE A 51 -11.15 5.00 0.95
N HIS A 52 -12.32 4.38 1.13
CA HIS A 52 -13.54 4.82 0.45
C HIS A 52 -13.98 6.21 0.91
N SER A 53 -13.93 6.50 2.22
CA SER A 53 -14.28 7.83 2.73
C SER A 53 -13.37 8.90 2.16
N ASN A 54 -12.06 8.64 2.10
CA ASN A 54 -11.10 9.52 1.44
C ASN A 54 -11.38 9.68 -0.06
N LEU A 55 -11.77 8.61 -0.76
CA LEU A 55 -12.12 8.67 -2.18
C LEU A 55 -13.41 9.47 -2.43
N VAL A 56 -14.45 9.28 -1.61
CA VAL A 56 -15.71 10.03 -1.71
C VAL A 56 -15.47 11.52 -1.43
N LEU A 57 -14.63 11.85 -0.44
CA LEU A 57 -14.29 13.24 -0.11
C LEU A 57 -13.37 13.90 -1.15
N SER A 58 -12.51 13.12 -1.81
CA SER A 58 -11.60 13.61 -2.86
C SER A 58 -12.19 13.55 -4.27
N ALA A 59 -13.36 12.94 -4.43
CA ALA A 59 -14.13 12.96 -5.66
C ALA A 59 -14.66 14.38 -5.90
N SER A 60 -13.84 15.21 -6.56
CA SER A 60 -14.27 16.46 -7.18
C SER A 60 -15.49 16.17 -8.07
N PRO A 61 -16.57 16.96 -7.98
CA PRO A 61 -17.80 16.69 -8.73
C PRO A 61 -17.47 16.63 -10.22
N ILE A 62 -17.69 15.45 -10.82
CA ILE A 62 -17.51 15.23 -12.25
C ILE A 62 -18.51 16.15 -12.96
N PRO A 63 -18.06 17.10 -13.81
CA PRO A 63 -18.98 17.99 -14.50
C PRO A 63 -19.89 17.17 -15.42
N VAL A 64 -21.20 17.37 -15.26
CA VAL A 64 -22.33 16.66 -15.91
C VAL A 64 -22.34 16.79 -17.44
N THR A 65 -21.38 17.50 -18.04
CA THR A 65 -21.26 17.69 -19.49
C THR A 65 -20.47 16.57 -20.16
N PRO A 66 -21.03 15.86 -21.16
CA PRO A 66 -20.39 14.70 -21.81
C PRO A 66 -19.09 15.04 -22.57
N SER A 67 -18.87 16.32 -22.90
CA SER A 67 -17.64 16.81 -23.55
C SER A 67 -16.39 16.68 -22.67
N ASN A 68 -16.52 16.79 -21.34
CA ASN A 68 -15.38 16.79 -20.42
C ASN A 68 -15.00 15.40 -19.89
N ALA A 69 -15.89 14.41 -19.98
CA ALA A 69 -15.63 13.03 -19.54
C ALA A 69 -14.53 12.33 -20.39
N LEU A 70 -14.48 12.63 -21.69
CA LEU A 70 -13.44 12.10 -22.59
C LEU A 70 -12.07 12.73 -22.33
N SER A 71 -12.05 14.02 -21.96
CA SER A 71 -10.85 14.77 -21.59
C SER A 71 -10.21 14.19 -20.31
N GLN A 72 -11.03 13.95 -19.29
CA GLN A 72 -10.58 13.36 -18.01
C GLN A 72 -10.09 11.92 -18.20
N THR A 73 -10.75 11.10 -19.03
CA THR A 73 -10.33 9.72 -19.28
C THR A 73 -8.95 9.66 -19.96
N ARG A 74 -8.61 10.64 -20.82
CA ARG A 74 -7.27 10.75 -21.43
C ARG A 74 -6.20 11.17 -20.42
N VAL A 75 -6.53 12.05 -19.47
CA VAL A 75 -5.60 12.48 -18.42
C VAL A 75 -5.33 11.36 -17.43
N ILE A 76 -6.36 10.64 -16.98
CA ILE A 76 -6.23 9.50 -16.04
C ILE A 76 -5.42 8.35 -16.68
N ARG A 77 -5.64 8.05 -17.98
CA ARG A 77 -4.82 7.06 -18.71
C ARG A 77 -3.37 7.48 -18.90
N LYS A 78 -3.08 8.79 -19.05
CA LYS A 78 -1.70 9.29 -19.13
C LYS A 78 -1.01 9.26 -17.76
N GLN A 79 -1.73 9.58 -16.68
CA GLN A 79 -1.19 9.57 -15.32
C GLN A 79 -0.89 8.15 -14.81
N ARG A 80 -1.69 7.15 -15.20
CA ARG A 80 -1.43 5.74 -14.89
C ARG A 80 -0.19 5.17 -15.60
N LYS A 81 0.29 5.81 -16.66
CA LYS A 81 1.54 5.44 -17.35
C LYS A 81 2.79 6.11 -16.77
N THR A 82 2.65 7.08 -15.86
CA THR A 82 3.78 7.80 -15.27
C THR A 82 4.10 7.43 -13.83
N SER A 83 3.39 6.49 -13.21
CA SER A 83 3.80 5.94 -11.91
C SER A 83 4.94 4.92 -12.07
N SER A 84 6.07 5.33 -12.64
CA SER A 84 7.33 4.59 -12.52
C SER A 84 7.95 4.83 -11.14
N SER A 85 7.21 4.49 -10.08
CA SER A 85 7.70 4.43 -8.69
C SER A 85 8.64 3.23 -8.48
N LYS A 86 9.54 2.99 -9.44
CA LYS A 86 10.65 2.04 -9.33
C LYS A 86 12.01 2.75 -9.33
N ALA A 87 12.08 4.01 -9.76
CA ALA A 87 13.33 4.75 -9.82
C ALA A 87 13.78 5.28 -8.44
N VAL A 88 12.84 5.71 -7.60
CA VAL A 88 13.14 6.28 -6.26
C VAL A 88 13.72 5.21 -5.32
N HIS A 89 13.18 3.99 -5.36
CA HIS A 89 13.65 2.87 -4.53
C HIS A 89 15.11 2.48 -4.80
N LYS A 90 15.57 2.56 -6.06
CA LYS A 90 16.97 2.25 -6.41
C LYS A 90 17.94 3.25 -5.80
N LYS A 91 17.61 4.55 -5.84
CA LYS A 91 18.46 5.60 -5.26
C LYS A 91 18.51 5.50 -3.74
N MET A 92 17.36 5.23 -3.10
CA MET A 92 17.28 5.02 -1.66
C MET A 92 18.07 3.77 -1.22
N LEU A 93 17.94 2.66 -1.95
CA LEU A 93 18.70 1.43 -1.66
C LEU A 93 20.21 1.65 -1.83
N LEU A 94 20.64 2.34 -2.90
CA LEU A 94 22.06 2.67 -3.10
C LEU A 94 22.61 3.54 -1.97
N LEU A 95 21.86 4.55 -1.52
CA LEU A 95 22.26 5.43 -0.41
C LEU A 95 22.38 4.65 0.91
N VAL A 96 21.46 3.74 1.19
CA VAL A 96 21.52 2.90 2.41
C VAL A 96 22.71 1.94 2.35
N THR A 97 22.97 1.32 1.20
CA THR A 97 24.11 0.42 1.05
C THR A 97 25.45 1.14 1.16
N SER A 98 25.59 2.35 0.60
CA SER A 98 26.83 3.11 0.72
C SER A 98 27.05 3.61 2.16
N CYS A 99 25.99 4.06 2.84
CA CYS A 99 26.04 4.45 4.24
C CYS A 99 26.51 3.29 5.14
N LEU A 100 25.93 2.09 4.95
CA LEU A 100 26.31 0.89 5.71
C LEU A 100 27.78 0.50 5.48
N LEU A 101 28.26 0.55 4.24
CA LEU A 101 29.66 0.26 3.93
C LEU A 101 30.61 1.24 4.61
N VAL A 102 30.29 2.54 4.62
CA VAL A 102 31.11 3.56 5.30
C VAL A 102 31.14 3.34 6.81
N THR A 103 30.00 3.03 7.43
CA THR A 103 29.96 2.70 8.87
C THR A 103 30.71 1.41 9.20
N CYS A 104 30.63 0.40 8.33
CA CYS A 104 31.32 -0.87 8.54
C CYS A 104 32.84 -0.69 8.39
N SER A 105 33.30 0.06 7.39
CA SER A 105 34.72 0.39 7.20
C SER A 105 35.29 1.21 8.35
N SER A 106 34.55 2.19 8.88
CA SER A 106 35.01 3.01 10.02
C SER A 106 35.09 2.21 11.31
N LEU A 107 34.09 1.36 11.61
CA LEU A 107 34.13 0.46 12.77
C LEU A 107 35.26 -0.56 12.65
N SER A 108 35.47 -1.14 11.47
CA SER A 108 36.55 -2.10 11.23
C SER A 108 37.93 -1.42 11.34
N TYR A 109 38.06 -0.17 10.87
CA TYR A 109 39.28 0.61 11.02
C TYR A 109 39.59 0.97 12.48
N ILE A 110 38.58 1.37 13.26
CA ILE A 110 38.74 1.64 14.70
C ILE A 110 39.08 0.35 15.45
N GLY A 111 38.38 -0.75 15.15
CA GLY A 111 38.69 -2.06 15.73
C GLY A 111 40.11 -2.52 15.41
N TYR A 112 40.55 -2.32 14.18
CA TYR A 112 41.93 -2.61 13.76
C TYR A 112 42.95 -1.74 14.49
N ARG A 113 42.70 -0.43 14.62
CA ARG A 113 43.55 0.51 15.40
C ARG A 113 43.66 0.09 16.86
N VAL A 114 42.55 -0.29 17.49
CA VAL A 114 42.53 -0.75 18.89
C VAL A 114 43.31 -2.07 19.02
N TYR A 115 43.11 -3.01 18.09
CA TYR A 115 43.82 -4.28 18.08
C TYR A 115 45.33 -4.12 17.83
N SER A 116 45.73 -3.27 16.89
CA SER A 116 47.15 -3.00 16.60
C SER A 116 47.86 -2.34 17.78
N ASN A 117 47.20 -1.37 18.43
CA ASN A 117 47.77 -0.69 19.60
C ASN A 117 47.84 -1.59 20.85
N SER A 118 47.03 -2.65 20.91
CA SER A 118 47.07 -3.64 22.01
C SER A 118 48.19 -4.68 21.84
N PHE A 119 48.86 -4.70 20.67
CA PHE A 119 49.95 -5.61 20.36
C PHE A 119 51.35 -4.99 20.56
N GLU A 120 51.41 -3.67 20.83
CA GLU A 120 52.66 -2.92 21.10
C GLU A 120 52.95 -2.71 22.61
N THR A 121 52.23 -3.39 23.49
CA THR A 121 52.51 -3.47 24.95
C THR A 121 52.75 -4.90 25.39
#